data_AF-A0A9E2R5U8-F1
#
_entry.id   AF-A0A9E2R5U8-F1
#
_cell.length_a   1.000
_cell.length_b   1.000
_cell.length_c   1.000
_cell.angle_alpha   90.00
_cell.angle_beta   90.00
_cell.angle_gamma   90.00
#
_symmetry.space_group_name_H-M   'P 1'
#
loop_
_entity.id
_entity.type
_entity.pdbx_description
1 polymer ?
#
loop_
_entity_poly.entity_id
_entity_poly.type
_entity_poly.pdbx_seq_one_letter_code
_entity_poly.pdbx_strand_id
1 'polypeptide(L)'
;MRTRASILVGLLWALAILSVIVIGVLHTARLDLVVVKNYGDLIQAHYLALAGLEKAKALLYQDAVSRRENHLNHTGDLYDAPLQFRDVPFGRGQFRVFRPAAPATGSGLVYGISDEECRLNVNYASADELGKIYGMTPDLVAAILDWRDPDNEVSPGGAEADYYLGLQPPYLPRNGPLQTVSELLMVRGVTPVLLFGPYAGWNGPPLVARAAGGAPAPADSPYRPGESGWARILTVDSIVENVNAGGEDRVNIQSADENSLSAVRGISRELARAIVAYRAQHRLESLADLLDVTPVQNPGRPGA
;
A
#
# COMPACT_ATOMS: atom_id res chain seq x y z
N MET A 1 -83.35 -12.27 1.55
CA MET A 1 -82.04 -12.92 1.78
C MET A 1 -80.99 -12.55 0.73
N ARG A 2 -81.30 -12.53 -0.58
CA ARG A 2 -80.35 -12.14 -1.66
C ARG A 2 -79.67 -10.78 -1.49
N THR A 3 -80.38 -9.75 -1.03
CA THR A 3 -79.85 -8.38 -0.84
C THR A 3 -78.84 -8.26 0.31
N ARG A 4 -78.91 -9.12 1.33
CA ARG A 4 -77.92 -9.11 2.43
C ARG A 4 -76.62 -9.84 2.03
N ALA A 5 -76.72 -10.84 1.15
CA ALA A 5 -75.57 -11.55 0.61
C ALA A 5 -74.74 -10.69 -0.37
N SER A 6 -75.38 -9.85 -1.19
CA SER A 6 -74.67 -8.96 -2.12
C SER A 6 -73.85 -7.86 -1.41
N ILE A 7 -74.34 -7.35 -0.28
CA ILE A 7 -73.63 -6.36 0.54
C ILE A 7 -72.36 -6.97 1.15
N LEU A 8 -72.44 -8.21 1.64
CA LEU A 8 -71.29 -8.91 2.22
C LEU A 8 -70.18 -9.12 1.17
N VAL A 9 -70.55 -9.53 -0.04
CA VAL A 9 -69.59 -9.73 -1.15
C VAL A 9 -68.93 -8.41 -1.54
N GLY A 10 -69.70 -7.33 -1.66
CA GLY A 10 -69.15 -5.99 -1.95
C GLY A 10 -68.19 -5.50 -0.87
N LEU A 11 -68.52 -5.71 0.41
CA LEU A 11 -67.67 -5.36 1.55
C LEU A 11 -66.36 -6.17 1.54
N LEU A 12 -66.43 -7.47 1.26
CA LEU A 12 -65.27 -8.35 1.22
C LEU A 12 -64.33 -7.96 0.08
N TRP A 13 -64.86 -7.62 -1.10
CA TRP A 13 -64.07 -7.09 -2.21
C TRP A 13 -63.44 -5.73 -1.89
N ALA A 14 -64.18 -4.82 -1.26
CA ALA A 14 -63.65 -3.54 -0.83
C ALA A 14 -62.50 -3.71 0.18
N LEU A 15 -62.65 -4.62 1.15
CA LEU A 15 -61.61 -4.96 2.12
C LEU A 15 -60.38 -5.61 1.48
N ALA A 16 -60.59 -6.50 0.51
CA ALA A 16 -59.50 -7.15 -0.24
C ALA A 16 -58.70 -6.12 -1.04
N ILE A 17 -59.37 -5.23 -1.77
CA ILE A 17 -58.72 -4.16 -2.53
C ILE A 17 -57.97 -3.21 -1.59
N LEU A 18 -58.60 -2.79 -0.49
CA LEU A 18 -57.96 -1.93 0.51
C LEU A 18 -56.72 -2.59 1.11
N SER A 19 -56.78 -3.89 1.40
CA SER A 19 -55.65 -4.65 1.93
C SER A 19 -54.49 -4.72 0.92
N VAL A 20 -54.77 -4.95 -0.36
CA VAL A 20 -53.75 -4.94 -1.42
C VAL A 20 -53.08 -3.56 -1.53
N ILE A 21 -53.86 -2.48 -1.49
CA ILE A 21 -53.32 -1.11 -1.51
C ILE A 21 -52.43 -0.85 -0.30
N VAL A 22 -52.90 -1.20 0.91
CA VAL A 22 -52.13 -1.02 2.15
C VAL A 22 -50.83 -1.83 2.13
N ILE A 23 -50.87 -3.08 1.67
CA ILE A 23 -49.68 -3.93 1.53
C ILE A 23 -48.71 -3.32 0.51
N GLY A 24 -49.20 -2.84 -0.63
CA GLY A 24 -48.39 -2.18 -1.65
C GLY A 24 -47.67 -0.95 -1.08
N VAL A 25 -48.41 -0.05 -0.41
CA VAL A 25 -47.84 1.15 0.21
C VAL A 25 -46.82 0.79 1.29
N LEU A 26 -47.12 -0.19 2.15
CA LEU A 26 -46.20 -0.63 3.21
C LEU A 26 -44.91 -1.24 2.63
N HIS A 27 -45.02 -1.99 1.53
CA HIS A 27 -43.87 -2.57 0.85
C HIS A 27 -42.97 -1.47 0.28
N THR A 28 -43.53 -0.50 -0.44
CA THR A 28 -42.78 0.64 -0.97
C THR A 28 -42.12 1.45 0.14
N ALA A 29 -42.86 1.78 1.22
CA ALA A 29 -42.31 2.53 2.34
C ALA A 29 -41.15 1.80 3.04
N ARG A 30 -41.21 0.47 3.15
CA ARG A 30 -40.09 -0.32 3.70
C ARG A 30 -38.87 -0.28 2.78
N LEU A 31 -39.06 -0.38 1.47
CA LEU A 31 -37.97 -0.29 0.51
C LEU A 31 -37.31 1.09 0.57
N ASP A 32 -38.10 2.16 0.57
CA ASP A 32 -37.60 3.53 0.65
C ASP A 32 -36.79 3.77 1.94
N LEU A 33 -37.29 3.28 3.09
CA LEU A 33 -36.56 3.40 4.35
C LEU A 33 -35.22 2.66 4.35
N VAL A 34 -35.16 1.46 3.77
CA VAL A 34 -33.91 0.71 3.66
C VAL A 34 -32.92 1.41 2.73
N VAL A 35 -33.39 1.93 1.59
CA VAL A 35 -32.55 2.67 0.63
C VAL A 35 -32.01 3.94 1.28
N VAL A 36 -32.86 4.75 1.92
CA VAL A 36 -32.46 5.99 2.60
C VAL A 36 -31.48 5.71 3.72
N LYS A 37 -31.71 4.66 4.52
CA LYS A 37 -30.77 4.25 5.57
C LYS A 37 -29.42 3.87 4.98
N ASN A 38 -29.39 2.99 3.99
CA ASN A 38 -28.14 2.54 3.36
C ASN A 38 -27.38 3.70 2.72
N TYR A 39 -28.08 4.65 2.10
CA TYR A 39 -27.49 5.85 1.53
C TYR A 39 -26.87 6.75 2.61
N GLY A 40 -27.58 6.95 3.73
CA GLY A 40 -27.06 7.66 4.89
C GLY A 40 -25.83 6.99 5.50
N ASP A 41 -25.88 5.66 5.67
CA ASP A 41 -24.77 4.87 6.20
C ASP A 41 -23.54 4.92 5.27
N LEU A 42 -23.73 4.88 3.95
CA LEU A 42 -22.65 4.99 2.97
C LEU A 42 -21.95 6.35 3.04
N ILE A 43 -22.73 7.44 3.08
CA ILE A 43 -22.18 8.79 3.24
C ILE A 43 -21.42 8.90 4.57
N GLN A 44 -22.00 8.42 5.66
CA GLN A 44 -21.35 8.43 6.96
C GLN A 44 -20.05 7.63 6.95
N ALA A 45 -20.04 6.44 6.35
CA ALA A 45 -18.85 5.61 6.23
C ALA A 45 -17.75 6.29 5.40
N HIS A 46 -18.11 6.95 4.30
CA HIS A 46 -17.18 7.71 3.48
C HIS A 46 -16.51 8.85 4.27
N TYR A 47 -17.30 9.66 4.99
CA TYR A 47 -16.75 10.75 5.79
C TYR A 47 -15.96 10.28 7.02
N LEU A 48 -16.33 9.15 7.62
CA LEU A 48 -15.54 8.51 8.67
C LEU A 48 -14.18 8.03 8.14
N ALA A 49 -14.15 7.45 6.94
CA ALA A 49 -12.89 7.07 6.29
C ALA A 49 -12.02 8.31 6.00
N LEU A 50 -12.62 9.39 5.50
CA LEU A 50 -11.92 10.66 5.28
C LEU A 50 -11.39 11.25 6.60
N ALA A 51 -12.15 11.18 7.69
CA ALA A 51 -11.68 11.61 9.01
C ALA A 51 -10.45 10.82 9.49
N GLY A 52 -10.38 9.53 9.18
CA GLY A 52 -9.18 8.71 9.42
C GLY A 52 -7.97 9.18 8.63
N LEU A 53 -8.15 9.50 7.35
CA LEU A 53 -7.10 10.05 6.50
C LEU A 53 -6.61 11.41 7.02
N GLU A 54 -7.52 12.32 7.35
CA GLU A 54 -7.17 13.64 7.87
C GLU A 54 -6.48 13.57 9.24
N LYS A 55 -6.90 12.64 10.12
CA LYS A 55 -6.18 12.37 11.37
C LYS A 55 -4.76 11.88 11.11
N ALA A 56 -4.57 10.94 10.18
CA ALA A 56 -3.25 10.43 9.83
C ALA A 56 -2.33 11.54 9.29
N LYS A 57 -2.83 12.39 8.39
CA LYS A 57 -2.12 13.57 7.89
C LYS A 57 -1.74 14.54 9.01
N ALA A 58 -2.67 14.85 9.91
CA ALA A 58 -2.43 15.76 11.03
C ALA A 58 -1.34 15.23 11.97
N LEU A 59 -1.38 13.94 12.30
CA LEU A 59 -0.35 13.30 13.13
C LEU A 59 1.02 13.28 12.43
N LEU A 60 1.07 12.97 11.14
CA LEU A 60 2.30 13.01 10.34
C LEU A 60 2.89 14.42 10.28
N TYR A 61 2.06 15.44 10.08
CA TYR A 61 2.50 16.83 10.06
C TYR A 61 3.05 17.26 11.42
N GLN A 62 2.33 16.93 12.51
CA GLN A 62 2.78 17.23 13.86
C GLN A 62 4.10 16.53 14.20
N ASP A 63 4.23 15.25 13.84
CA ASP A 63 5.47 14.48 14.00
C ASP A 63 6.62 15.10 13.20
N ALA A 64 6.40 15.42 11.91
CA ALA A 64 7.42 16.03 11.06
C ALA A 64 7.91 17.38 11.61
N VAL A 65 7.01 18.24 12.08
CA VAL A 65 7.36 19.53 12.70
C VAL A 65 8.15 19.31 13.98
N SER A 66 7.66 18.44 14.88
CA SER A 66 8.35 18.15 16.15
C SER A 66 9.74 17.57 15.93
N ARG A 67 9.89 16.65 14.97
CA ARG A 67 11.18 16.07 14.60
C ARG A 67 12.14 17.12 14.06
N ARG A 68 11.66 18.01 13.19
CA ARG A 68 12.49 19.09 12.63
C ARG A 68 13.00 20.04 13.72
N GLU A 69 12.12 20.51 14.61
CA GLU A 69 12.50 21.40 15.71
C GLU A 69 13.53 20.77 16.66
N ASN A 70 13.38 19.46 16.91
CA ASN A 70 14.24 18.74 17.84
C ASN A 70 15.42 18.00 17.17
N HIS A 71 15.59 18.15 15.85
CA HIS A 71 16.62 17.46 15.05
C HIS A 71 16.60 15.93 15.26
N LEU A 72 15.41 15.34 15.28
CA LEU A 72 15.18 13.91 15.49
C LEU A 72 14.92 13.19 14.17
N ASN A 73 15.56 12.03 14.02
CA ASN A 73 15.29 11.13 12.90
C ASN A 73 13.90 10.51 13.02
N HIS A 74 13.35 10.08 11.89
CA HIS A 74 12.09 9.35 11.85
C HIS A 74 12.18 8.04 12.63
N THR A 75 11.21 7.78 13.52
CA THR A 75 11.18 6.61 14.42
C THR A 75 10.20 5.54 13.98
N GLY A 76 9.21 5.90 13.15
CA GLY A 76 8.13 5.00 12.77
C GLY A 76 7.06 4.80 13.84
N ASP A 77 6.97 5.69 14.84
CA ASP A 77 6.01 5.57 15.97
C ASP A 77 4.54 5.48 15.54
N LEU A 78 4.21 6.00 14.34
CA LEU A 78 2.87 5.94 13.76
C LEU A 78 2.59 4.67 12.94
N TYR A 79 3.59 3.79 12.76
CA TYR A 79 3.47 2.59 11.92
C TYR A 79 2.64 1.48 12.57
N ASP A 80 2.62 1.45 13.91
CA ASP A 80 1.73 0.64 14.74
C ASP A 80 1.33 1.44 15.99
N ALA A 81 0.32 2.29 15.82
CA ALA A 81 -0.20 3.19 16.85
C ALA A 81 -1.70 2.92 17.11
N PRO A 82 -2.06 1.80 17.75
CA PRO A 82 -3.45 1.43 18.00
C PRO A 82 -4.21 2.48 18.81
N LEU A 83 -3.54 3.17 19.75
CA LEU A 83 -4.15 4.26 20.50
C LEU A 83 -4.62 5.42 19.61
N GLN A 84 -3.96 5.61 18.46
CA GLN A 84 -4.29 6.67 17.51
C GLN A 84 -5.25 6.21 16.42
N PHE A 85 -5.24 4.93 16.07
CA PHE A 85 -5.87 4.45 14.83
C PHE A 85 -6.88 3.31 15.00
N ARG A 86 -7.03 2.74 16.20
CA ARG A 86 -8.01 1.69 16.47
C ARG A 86 -9.27 2.29 17.09
N ASP A 87 -10.42 1.99 16.49
CA ASP A 87 -11.76 2.30 17.03
C ASP A 87 -11.91 3.77 17.47
N VAL A 88 -11.46 4.70 16.63
CA VAL A 88 -11.45 6.13 16.98
C VAL A 88 -12.86 6.70 16.82
N PRO A 89 -13.49 7.18 17.91
CA PRO A 89 -14.83 7.75 17.82
C PRO A 89 -14.82 9.10 17.09
N PHE A 90 -15.77 9.29 16.18
CA PHE A 90 -15.97 10.56 15.48
C PHE A 90 -17.45 10.75 15.12
N GLY A 91 -18.07 11.78 15.70
CA GLY A 91 -19.50 12.04 15.52
C GLY A 91 -20.37 10.87 15.99
N ARG A 92 -21.13 10.27 15.05
CA ARG A 92 -22.05 9.14 15.32
C ARG A 92 -21.45 7.76 15.00
N GLY A 93 -20.16 7.69 14.70
CA GLY A 93 -19.51 6.43 14.37
C GLY A 93 -18.07 6.40 14.84
N GLN A 94 -17.31 5.47 14.26
CA GLN A 94 -15.89 5.31 14.53
C GLN A 94 -15.18 4.95 13.23
N PHE A 95 -13.91 5.30 13.15
CA PHE A 95 -13.04 4.89 12.05
C PHE A 95 -11.84 4.10 12.56
N ARG A 96 -11.21 3.39 11.63
CA ARG A 96 -9.97 2.65 11.86
C ARG A 96 -9.03 2.93 10.71
N VAL A 97 -7.75 3.14 11.02
CA VAL A 97 -6.68 3.15 10.00
C VAL A 97 -5.84 1.91 10.26
N PHE A 98 -5.79 1.01 9.29
CA PHE A 98 -5.13 -0.27 9.48
C PHE A 98 -4.56 -0.81 8.17
N ARG A 99 -3.59 -1.71 8.32
CA ARG A 99 -3.01 -2.51 7.24
C ARG A 99 -2.85 -3.96 7.69
N PRO A 100 -2.86 -4.93 6.77
CA PRO A 100 -2.53 -6.30 7.12
C PRO A 100 -1.07 -6.38 7.58
N ALA A 101 -0.84 -7.06 8.71
CA ALA A 101 0.50 -7.28 9.27
C ALA A 101 1.45 -7.92 8.24
N ALA A 102 2.75 -7.71 8.43
CA ALA A 102 3.74 -8.45 7.66
C ALA A 102 3.60 -9.94 8.01
N PRO A 103 3.75 -10.85 7.03
CA PRO A 103 3.61 -12.28 7.27
C PRO A 103 4.54 -12.81 8.37
N ALA A 104 5.73 -12.20 8.50
CA ALA A 104 6.71 -12.52 9.54
C ALA A 104 6.23 -12.18 10.98
N THR A 105 5.25 -11.29 11.11
CA THR A 105 4.70 -10.82 12.40
C THR A 105 3.44 -11.60 12.82
N GLY A 106 2.94 -12.51 11.96
CA GLY A 106 1.72 -13.30 12.18
C GLY A 106 0.48 -12.76 11.49
N SER A 107 -0.63 -13.50 11.57
CA SER A 107 -1.93 -13.05 11.05
C SER A 107 -2.52 -11.97 11.97
N GLY A 108 -2.59 -10.74 11.50
CA GLY A 108 -3.15 -9.64 12.30
C GLY A 108 -3.35 -8.34 11.52
N LEU A 109 -4.06 -7.41 12.12
CA LEU A 109 -4.17 -6.03 11.66
C LEU A 109 -3.18 -5.18 12.45
N VAL A 110 -2.39 -4.38 11.74
CA VAL A 110 -1.55 -3.33 12.32
C VAL A 110 -2.32 -2.02 12.17
N TYR A 111 -2.48 -1.29 13.27
CA TYR A 111 -3.26 -0.05 13.29
C TYR A 111 -2.31 1.13 13.15
N GLY A 112 -2.10 1.60 11.93
CA GLY A 112 -1.11 2.61 11.65
C GLY A 112 -0.97 2.92 10.17
N ILE A 113 -0.05 3.82 9.88
CA ILE A 113 0.34 4.17 8.52
C ILE A 113 1.47 3.26 8.02
N SER A 114 1.75 3.31 6.73
CA SER A 114 2.92 2.68 6.14
C SER A 114 3.72 3.70 5.37
N ASP A 115 5.03 3.52 5.39
CA ASP A 115 5.95 4.23 4.53
C ASP A 115 5.87 3.70 3.10
N GLU A 116 5.78 4.57 2.11
CA GLU A 116 5.90 4.16 0.71
C GLU A 116 7.37 4.08 0.27
N GLU A 117 8.30 4.76 0.96
CA GLU A 117 9.74 4.68 0.66
C GLU A 117 10.36 3.34 1.06
N CYS A 118 9.69 2.57 1.91
CA CYS A 118 10.11 1.20 2.24
C CYS A 118 9.79 0.18 1.13
N ARG A 119 9.14 0.62 0.05
CA ARG A 119 8.77 -0.21 -1.10
C ARG A 119 9.59 0.20 -2.31
N LEU A 120 9.82 -0.77 -3.20
CA LEU A 120 10.52 -0.53 -4.44
C LEU A 120 9.61 0.27 -5.39
N ASN A 121 10.09 1.42 -5.86
CA ASN A 121 9.32 2.21 -6.81
C ASN A 121 9.41 1.62 -8.21
N VAL A 122 8.29 1.10 -8.71
CA VAL A 122 8.19 0.43 -10.01
C VAL A 122 8.37 1.39 -11.19
N ASN A 123 8.37 2.71 -10.99
CA ASN A 123 8.68 3.70 -12.04
C ASN A 123 10.19 3.92 -12.22
N TYR A 124 11.00 3.61 -11.20
CA TYR A 124 12.45 3.85 -11.22
C TYR A 124 13.29 2.58 -11.09
N ALA A 125 12.69 1.48 -10.63
CA ALA A 125 13.38 0.21 -10.46
C ALA A 125 14.00 -0.29 -11.78
N SER A 126 15.24 -0.75 -11.71
CA SER A 126 15.96 -1.39 -12.82
C SER A 126 15.45 -2.80 -13.11
N ALA A 127 15.80 -3.33 -14.27
CA ALA A 127 15.48 -4.71 -14.65
C ALA A 127 16.01 -5.74 -13.64
N ASP A 128 17.22 -5.52 -13.11
CA ASP A 128 17.84 -6.39 -12.10
C ASP A 128 17.08 -6.36 -10.77
N GLU A 129 16.67 -5.18 -10.30
CA GLU A 129 15.88 -5.03 -9.08
C GLU A 129 14.51 -5.69 -9.19
N LEU A 130 13.81 -5.49 -10.31
CA LEU A 130 12.52 -6.13 -10.57
C LEU A 130 12.68 -7.65 -10.72
N GLY A 131 13.74 -8.13 -11.37
CA GLY A 131 14.04 -9.54 -11.55
C GLY A 131 14.32 -10.31 -10.24
N LYS A 132 14.66 -9.60 -9.16
CA LYS A 132 14.81 -10.17 -7.81
C LYS A 132 13.48 -10.45 -7.11
N ILE A 133 12.36 -9.95 -7.65
CA ILE A 133 11.03 -10.14 -7.06
C ILE A 133 10.49 -11.54 -7.42
N TYR A 134 9.96 -12.24 -6.42
CA TYR A 134 9.34 -13.55 -6.62
C TYR A 134 8.21 -13.50 -7.65
N GLY A 135 8.25 -14.42 -8.61
CA GLY A 135 7.28 -14.50 -9.71
C GLY A 135 7.51 -13.51 -10.85
N MET A 136 8.52 -12.65 -10.77
CA MET A 136 8.85 -11.68 -11.82
C MET A 136 9.77 -12.34 -12.87
N THR A 137 9.18 -12.94 -13.90
CA THR A 137 9.94 -13.55 -15.01
C THR A 137 10.62 -12.47 -15.89
N PRO A 138 11.68 -12.79 -16.66
CA PRO A 138 12.30 -11.83 -17.58
C PRO A 138 11.30 -11.15 -18.54
N ASP A 139 10.35 -11.91 -19.10
CA ASP A 139 9.30 -11.38 -19.98
C ASP A 139 8.36 -10.40 -19.25
N LEU A 140 8.07 -10.66 -17.98
CA LEU A 140 7.27 -9.75 -17.14
C LEU A 140 8.04 -8.46 -16.84
N VAL A 141 9.33 -8.57 -16.53
CA VAL A 141 10.18 -7.40 -16.32
C VAL A 141 10.22 -6.56 -17.60
N ALA A 142 10.49 -7.17 -18.75
CA ALA A 142 10.49 -6.49 -20.04
C ALA A 142 9.15 -5.80 -20.34
N ALA A 143 8.03 -6.50 -20.13
CA ALA A 143 6.71 -5.90 -20.35
C ALA A 143 6.39 -4.73 -19.40
N ILE A 144 6.89 -4.74 -18.16
CA ILE A 144 6.75 -3.60 -17.23
C ILE A 144 7.62 -2.42 -17.67
N LEU A 145 8.80 -2.67 -18.24
CA LEU A 145 9.69 -1.64 -18.75
C LEU A 145 9.10 -0.96 -19.98
N ASP A 146 8.70 -1.73 -21.00
CA ASP A 146 8.01 -1.25 -22.21
C ASP A 146 6.68 -0.53 -21.86
N TRP A 147 6.02 -0.91 -20.75
CA TRP A 147 4.80 -0.22 -20.35
C TRP A 147 5.04 1.24 -19.94
N ARG A 148 6.22 1.54 -19.37
CA ARG A 148 6.51 2.81 -18.70
C ARG A 148 7.52 3.70 -19.44
N ASP A 149 8.26 3.16 -20.39
CA ASP A 149 9.18 3.95 -21.21
C ASP A 149 8.41 4.74 -22.29
N PRO A 150 8.96 5.84 -22.82
CA PRO A 150 8.19 6.76 -23.66
C PRO A 150 8.13 6.34 -25.14
N ASP A 151 8.87 5.32 -25.56
CA ASP A 151 8.96 4.91 -26.97
C ASP A 151 7.92 3.83 -27.30
N ASN A 152 8.11 3.06 -28.37
CA ASN A 152 7.23 1.93 -28.74
C ASN A 152 8.09 0.75 -29.23
N GLU A 153 9.37 0.70 -28.82
CA GLU A 153 10.30 -0.35 -29.22
C GLU A 153 10.11 -1.58 -28.34
N VAL A 154 9.60 -2.67 -28.92
CA VAL A 154 9.38 -3.91 -28.17
C VAL A 154 10.71 -4.52 -27.71
N SER A 155 10.91 -4.58 -26.40
CA SER A 155 12.04 -5.29 -25.80
C SER A 155 11.92 -6.82 -26.01
N PRO A 156 13.03 -7.58 -25.98
CA PRO A 156 12.96 -9.04 -25.97
C PRO A 156 12.10 -9.57 -24.82
N GLY A 157 10.96 -10.21 -25.16
CA GLY A 157 9.99 -10.69 -24.16
C GLY A 157 9.03 -9.61 -23.64
N GLY A 158 9.16 -8.36 -24.11
CA GLY A 158 8.31 -7.24 -23.76
C GLY A 158 6.99 -7.18 -24.54
N ALA A 159 6.32 -6.03 -24.48
CA ALA A 159 5.04 -5.79 -25.14
C ALA A 159 4.73 -4.29 -25.23
N GLU A 160 4.34 -3.85 -26.42
CA GLU A 160 4.05 -2.45 -26.75
C GLU A 160 2.67 -2.27 -27.39
N ALA A 161 2.41 -1.09 -27.95
CA ALA A 161 1.16 -0.72 -28.61
C ALA A 161 0.57 -1.82 -29.50
N ASP A 162 1.35 -2.45 -30.37
CA ASP A 162 0.87 -3.51 -31.26
C ASP A 162 0.28 -4.71 -30.50
N TYR A 163 0.87 -5.08 -29.36
CA TYR A 163 0.35 -6.15 -28.52
C TYR A 163 -0.97 -5.74 -27.85
N TYR A 164 -1.00 -4.56 -27.21
CA TYR A 164 -2.16 -4.11 -26.43
C TYR A 164 -3.36 -3.71 -27.31
N LEU A 165 -3.12 -3.20 -28.52
CA LEU A 165 -4.15 -2.95 -29.53
C LEU A 165 -4.75 -4.24 -30.11
N GLY A 166 -4.03 -5.37 -29.99
CA GLY A 166 -4.54 -6.69 -30.36
C GLY A 166 -5.49 -7.31 -29.34
N LEU A 167 -5.63 -6.73 -28.13
CA LEU A 167 -6.49 -7.24 -27.06
C LEU A 167 -7.96 -6.86 -27.25
N GLN A 168 -8.84 -7.50 -26.47
CA GLN A 168 -10.27 -7.20 -26.44
C GLN A 168 -10.72 -6.91 -25.00
N PRO A 169 -11.09 -5.66 -24.66
CA PRO A 169 -11.01 -4.46 -25.49
C PRO A 169 -9.56 -4.02 -25.76
N PRO A 170 -9.27 -3.36 -26.90
CA PRO A 170 -7.95 -2.83 -27.17
C PRO A 170 -7.68 -1.60 -26.31
N TYR A 171 -6.42 -1.42 -25.92
CA TYR A 171 -5.93 -0.23 -25.23
C TYR A 171 -4.48 0.05 -25.61
N LEU A 172 -3.98 1.22 -25.23
CA LEU A 172 -2.57 1.58 -25.41
C LEU A 172 -1.80 1.35 -24.12
N PRO A 173 -0.51 0.99 -24.22
CA PRO A 173 0.41 1.10 -23.10
C PRO A 173 0.48 2.56 -22.63
N ARG A 174 0.92 2.77 -21.38
CA ARG A 174 0.94 4.12 -20.82
C ARG A 174 2.00 5.00 -21.48
N ASN A 175 3.13 4.40 -21.82
CA ASN A 175 4.34 5.03 -22.30
C ASN A 175 4.80 6.17 -21.37
N GLY A 176 4.80 5.85 -20.07
CA GLY A 176 5.10 6.79 -19.01
C GLY A 176 4.90 6.18 -17.61
N PRO A 177 5.19 6.95 -16.55
CA PRO A 177 5.16 6.44 -15.19
C PRO A 177 3.76 5.95 -14.80
N LEU A 178 3.69 4.74 -14.25
CA LEU A 178 2.48 4.15 -13.70
C LEU A 178 1.91 5.09 -12.62
N GLN A 179 0.58 5.26 -12.62
CA GLN A 179 -0.09 6.15 -11.66
C GLN A 179 -0.63 5.40 -10.44
N THR A 180 -0.83 4.08 -10.56
CA THR A 180 -1.25 3.23 -9.45
C THR A 180 -0.59 1.87 -9.58
N VAL A 181 -0.36 1.20 -8.45
CA VAL A 181 0.15 -0.17 -8.45
C VAL A 181 -0.81 -1.13 -9.16
N SER A 182 -2.13 -0.88 -9.08
CA SER A 182 -3.17 -1.67 -9.76
C SER A 182 -3.08 -1.63 -11.29
N GLU A 183 -2.45 -0.60 -11.84
CA GLU A 183 -2.23 -0.47 -13.28
C GLU A 183 -1.36 -1.60 -13.83
N LEU A 184 -0.52 -2.22 -13.00
CA LEU A 184 0.25 -3.41 -13.39
C LEU A 184 -0.64 -4.53 -13.92
N LEU A 185 -1.93 -4.61 -13.55
CA LEU A 185 -2.88 -5.58 -14.11
C LEU A 185 -3.15 -5.40 -15.61
N MET A 186 -2.80 -4.24 -16.18
CA MET A 186 -2.88 -3.96 -17.61
C MET A 186 -1.61 -4.38 -18.35
N VAL A 187 -0.52 -4.67 -17.64
CA VAL A 187 0.73 -5.14 -18.23
C VAL A 187 0.62 -6.61 -18.62
N ARG A 188 1.18 -6.96 -19.78
CA ARG A 188 1.19 -8.33 -20.28
C ARG A 188 1.72 -9.31 -19.23
N GLY A 189 0.94 -10.36 -18.95
CA GLY A 189 1.33 -11.48 -18.09
C GLY A 189 1.13 -11.25 -16.59
N VAL A 190 0.82 -10.03 -16.15
CA VAL A 190 0.55 -9.75 -14.73
C VAL A 190 -0.83 -10.29 -14.38
N THR A 191 -0.92 -11.01 -13.26
CA THR A 191 -2.18 -11.57 -12.78
C THR A 191 -2.56 -10.99 -11.41
N PRO A 192 -3.86 -10.97 -11.05
CA PRO A 192 -4.28 -10.58 -9.71
C PRO A 192 -3.62 -11.39 -8.59
N VAL A 193 -3.26 -12.66 -8.85
CA VAL A 193 -2.58 -13.52 -7.88
C VAL A 193 -1.13 -13.06 -7.67
N LEU A 194 -0.42 -12.67 -8.73
CA LEU A 194 0.93 -12.10 -8.61
C LEU A 194 0.90 -10.73 -7.93
N LEU A 195 -0.06 -9.88 -8.27
CA LEU A 195 -0.13 -8.52 -7.75
C LEU A 195 -0.60 -8.45 -6.30
N PHE A 196 -1.71 -9.11 -5.95
CA PHE A 196 -2.31 -9.02 -4.62
C PHE A 196 -2.01 -10.22 -3.72
N GLY A 197 -1.49 -11.31 -4.29
CA GLY A 197 -1.28 -12.56 -3.59
C GLY A 197 -2.52 -13.47 -3.65
N PRO A 198 -2.34 -14.80 -3.53
CA PRO A 198 -3.41 -15.80 -3.58
C PRO A 198 -4.54 -15.60 -2.56
N TYR A 199 -4.24 -14.95 -1.43
CA TYR A 199 -5.15 -14.80 -0.30
C TYR A 199 -5.74 -13.40 -0.12
N ALA A 200 -5.49 -12.48 -1.06
CA ALA A 200 -6.10 -11.15 -1.02
C ALA A 200 -7.59 -11.19 -1.40
N GLY A 201 -8.42 -11.61 -0.45
CA GLY A 201 -9.87 -11.47 -0.54
C GLY A 201 -10.28 -10.04 -0.23
N TRP A 202 -10.53 -9.22 -1.26
CA TRP A 202 -11.28 -7.98 -1.09
C TRP A 202 -12.74 -8.35 -0.78
N ASN A 203 -13.10 -8.38 0.51
CA ASN A 203 -14.45 -8.62 1.02
C ASN A 203 -15.15 -9.89 0.48
N GLY A 204 -14.40 -10.91 0.05
CA GLY A 204 -14.89 -12.15 -0.54
C GLY A 204 -13.91 -13.32 -0.36
N PRO A 205 -14.22 -14.53 -0.86
CA PRO A 205 -13.34 -15.68 -0.73
C PRO A 205 -11.98 -15.39 -1.40
N PRO A 206 -10.88 -16.01 -0.92
CA PRO A 206 -9.53 -15.86 -1.49
C PRO A 206 -9.50 -15.96 -3.02
N LEU A 207 -8.59 -15.25 -3.70
CA LEU A 207 -8.50 -15.26 -5.16
C LEU A 207 -8.29 -16.68 -5.73
N VAL A 208 -7.59 -17.54 -4.99
CA VAL A 208 -7.41 -18.97 -5.35
C VAL A 208 -8.72 -19.76 -5.28
N ALA A 209 -9.61 -19.44 -4.34
CA ALA A 209 -10.93 -20.08 -4.26
C ALA A 209 -11.85 -19.68 -5.43
N ARG A 210 -11.65 -18.48 -6.02
CA ARG A 210 -12.35 -18.06 -7.25
C ARG A 210 -11.81 -18.73 -8.51
N ALA A 211 -10.52 -19.08 -8.56
CA ALA A 211 -9.88 -19.66 -9.74
C ALA A 211 -10.05 -21.18 -9.85
N ALA A 212 -10.15 -21.91 -8.73
CA ALA A 212 -10.03 -23.37 -8.74
C ALA A 212 -11.33 -24.16 -8.43
N GLY A 213 -12.44 -23.51 -8.06
CA GLY A 213 -13.62 -24.23 -7.52
C GLY A 213 -13.32 -25.09 -6.29
N GLY A 214 -12.11 -24.96 -5.73
CA GLY A 214 -11.60 -25.68 -4.57
C GLY A 214 -11.70 -24.82 -3.33
N ALA A 215 -11.90 -25.48 -2.20
CA ALA A 215 -12.00 -24.84 -0.89
C ALA A 215 -10.80 -23.91 -0.63
N PRO A 216 -11.02 -22.77 0.05
CA PRO A 216 -9.92 -21.92 0.50
C PRO A 216 -8.94 -22.76 1.32
N ALA A 217 -7.62 -22.52 1.14
CA ALA A 217 -6.63 -23.14 2.00
C ALA A 217 -6.96 -22.82 3.46
N PRO A 218 -6.75 -23.77 4.39
CA PRO A 218 -7.00 -23.53 5.81
C PRO A 218 -6.23 -22.29 6.27
N ALA A 219 -6.84 -21.51 7.17
CA ALA A 219 -6.27 -20.27 7.71
C ALA A 219 -4.86 -20.46 8.32
N ASP A 220 -4.50 -21.69 8.64
CA ASP A 220 -3.24 -22.10 9.25
C ASP A 220 -2.21 -22.65 8.23
N SER A 221 -2.47 -22.54 6.92
CA SER A 221 -1.48 -22.92 5.91
C SER A 221 -0.24 -22.03 6.06
N PRO A 222 0.97 -22.58 6.25
CA PRO A 222 2.16 -21.78 6.46
C PRO A 222 2.40 -20.90 5.24
N TYR A 223 2.32 -19.59 5.46
CA TYR A 223 2.61 -18.57 4.45
C TYR A 223 3.98 -18.86 3.84
N ARG A 224 4.04 -19.03 2.51
CA ARG A 224 5.33 -19.18 1.82
C ARG A 224 5.88 -17.80 1.46
N PRO A 225 7.17 -17.54 1.72
CA PRO A 225 7.83 -16.32 1.24
C PRO A 225 7.58 -16.12 -0.26
N GLY A 226 7.09 -14.94 -0.64
CA GLY A 226 6.72 -14.61 -2.02
C GLY A 226 5.22 -14.61 -2.33
N GLU A 227 4.36 -15.13 -1.45
CA GLU A 227 2.89 -15.19 -1.66
C GLU A 227 2.12 -13.94 -1.17
N SER A 228 2.81 -12.87 -0.76
CA SER A 228 2.17 -11.61 -0.30
C SER A 228 1.58 -10.76 -1.42
N GLY A 229 1.95 -11.04 -2.67
CA GLY A 229 1.68 -10.19 -3.81
C GLY A 229 2.64 -9.00 -3.91
N TRP A 230 2.87 -8.54 -5.13
CA TRP A 230 3.77 -7.41 -5.42
C TRP A 230 3.28 -6.08 -4.85
N ALA A 231 1.97 -5.88 -4.67
CA ALA A 231 1.40 -4.63 -4.18
C ALA A 231 1.80 -4.27 -2.73
N ARG A 232 2.43 -5.20 -2.00
CA ARG A 232 2.97 -4.95 -0.66
C ARG A 232 4.43 -4.49 -0.66
N ILE A 233 5.14 -4.70 -1.76
CA ILE A 233 6.57 -4.41 -1.91
C ILE A 233 6.86 -3.40 -3.01
N LEU A 234 5.88 -3.11 -3.88
CA LEU A 234 5.96 -2.09 -4.91
C LEU A 234 5.19 -0.84 -4.50
N THR A 235 5.71 0.31 -4.92
CA THR A 235 5.01 1.59 -4.95
C THR A 235 5.16 2.22 -6.34
N VAL A 236 4.29 3.16 -6.68
CA VAL A 236 4.44 4.05 -7.85
C VAL A 236 4.95 5.44 -7.45
N ASP A 237 4.93 5.73 -6.15
CA ASP A 237 5.28 7.04 -5.60
C ASP A 237 6.17 6.87 -4.38
N SER A 238 7.34 7.48 -4.43
CA SER A 238 8.33 7.52 -3.36
C SER A 238 9.19 8.76 -3.57
N ILE A 239 9.28 9.64 -2.58
CA ILE A 239 10.03 10.89 -2.67
C ILE A 239 10.80 11.14 -1.38
N VAL A 240 12.14 11.09 -1.50
CA VAL A 240 13.04 11.40 -0.38
C VAL A 240 13.72 12.74 -0.63
N GLU A 241 13.55 13.67 0.30
CA GLU A 241 14.40 14.86 0.34
C GLU A 241 15.80 14.48 0.83
N ASN A 242 16.84 14.98 0.16
CA ASN A 242 18.22 14.71 0.56
C ASN A 242 18.68 15.61 1.73
N VAL A 243 17.85 15.70 2.77
CA VAL A 243 18.08 16.51 3.97
C VAL A 243 18.15 15.65 5.23
N ASN A 244 18.87 16.14 6.23
CA ASN A 244 18.96 15.55 7.57
C ASN A 244 17.68 15.85 8.36
N ALA A 245 17.60 15.36 9.61
CA ALA A 245 16.45 15.58 10.48
C ALA A 245 16.12 17.06 10.76
N GLY A 246 17.10 17.97 10.67
CA GLY A 246 16.90 19.41 10.83
C GLY A 246 16.45 20.13 9.54
N GLY A 247 16.46 19.44 8.40
CA GLY A 247 16.18 20.04 7.09
C GLY A 247 17.41 20.66 6.40
N GLU A 248 18.61 20.34 6.86
CA GLU A 248 19.87 20.75 6.22
C GLU A 248 20.38 19.65 5.29
N ASP A 249 21.23 19.97 4.32
CA ASP A 249 21.77 18.98 3.39
C ASP A 249 22.47 17.81 4.10
N ARG A 250 22.22 16.58 3.64
CA ARG A 250 22.94 15.40 4.16
C ARG A 250 24.42 15.45 3.81
N VAL A 251 25.25 15.02 4.76
CA VAL A 251 26.70 14.90 4.56
C VAL A 251 27.00 13.78 3.55
N ASN A 252 27.63 14.13 2.43
CA ASN A 252 28.03 13.15 1.42
C ASN A 252 29.23 12.33 1.91
N ILE A 253 29.00 11.04 2.19
CA ILE A 253 30.01 10.15 2.75
C ILE A 253 31.20 9.88 1.82
N GLN A 254 31.07 10.13 0.52
CA GLN A 254 32.17 9.94 -0.44
C GLN A 254 33.15 11.11 -0.45
N SER A 255 32.69 12.33 -0.13
CA SER A 255 33.50 13.55 -0.28
C SER A 255 33.74 14.33 1.01
N ALA A 256 32.90 14.19 2.03
CA ALA A 256 32.98 14.98 3.26
C ALA A 256 34.27 14.75 4.05
N ASP A 257 34.86 15.80 4.63
CA ASP A 257 36.07 15.65 5.46
C ASP A 257 35.78 15.02 6.83
N GLU A 258 36.83 14.71 7.60
CA GLU A 258 36.70 14.12 8.94
C GLU A 258 35.85 14.99 9.87
N ASN A 259 35.94 16.32 9.75
CA ASN A 259 35.22 17.25 10.60
C ASN A 259 33.71 17.19 10.30
N SER A 260 33.32 17.31 9.04
CA SER A 260 31.92 17.18 8.60
C SER A 260 31.33 15.82 8.96
N LEU A 261 32.09 14.74 8.83
CA LEU A 261 31.63 13.41 9.25
C LEU A 261 31.45 13.32 10.77
N SER A 262 32.39 13.83 11.56
CA SER A 262 32.30 13.83 13.03
C SER A 262 31.21 14.74 13.59
N ALA A 263 30.69 15.67 12.79
CA ALA A 263 29.54 16.50 13.13
C ALA A 263 28.22 15.73 13.04
N VAL A 264 28.18 14.59 12.31
CA VAL A 264 27.01 13.72 12.25
C VAL A 264 26.85 13.02 13.59
N ARG A 265 25.67 13.18 14.22
CA ARG A 265 25.34 12.55 15.50
C ARG A 265 25.55 11.04 15.43
N GLY A 266 26.41 10.51 16.31
CA GLY A 266 26.73 9.08 16.39
C GLY A 266 28.03 8.69 15.68
N ILE A 267 28.62 9.57 14.86
CA ILE A 267 29.93 9.33 14.23
C ILE A 267 31.02 9.93 15.11
N SER A 268 31.82 9.07 15.75
CA SER A 268 33.00 9.52 16.49
C SER A 268 34.09 10.01 15.54
N ARG A 269 35.03 10.84 16.02
CA ARG A 269 36.18 11.27 15.22
C ARG A 269 37.05 10.08 14.76
N GLU A 270 37.13 9.02 15.55
CA GLU A 270 37.83 7.79 15.17
C GLU A 270 37.13 7.06 14.02
N LEU A 271 35.79 7.00 14.06
CA LEU A 271 35.00 6.42 12.99
C LEU A 271 35.07 7.27 11.71
N ALA A 272 35.01 8.59 11.83
CA ALA A 272 35.18 9.52 10.70
C ALA A 272 36.53 9.30 9.99
N ARG A 273 37.61 9.15 10.76
CA ARG A 273 38.94 8.79 10.24
C ARG A 273 38.95 7.45 9.53
N ALA A 274 38.33 6.43 10.13
CA ALA A 274 38.23 5.11 9.52
C ALA A 274 37.48 5.14 8.20
N ILE A 275 36.37 5.89 8.11
CA ILE A 275 35.60 6.06 6.88
C ILE A 275 36.46 6.75 5.80
N VAL A 276 37.15 7.85 6.15
CA VAL A 276 38.00 8.58 5.19
C VAL A 276 39.16 7.71 4.70
N ALA A 277 39.79 6.94 5.59
CA ALA A 277 40.88 6.02 5.24
C ALA A 277 40.39 4.86 4.36
N TYR A 278 39.24 4.26 4.70
CA TYR A 278 38.65 3.16 3.94
C TYR A 278 38.27 3.62 2.53
N ARG A 279 37.56 4.76 2.41
CA ARG A 279 37.07 5.24 1.12
C ARG A 279 38.18 5.75 0.19
N ALA A 280 39.37 6.04 0.72
CA ALA A 280 40.54 6.39 -0.10
C ALA A 280 41.03 5.20 -0.96
N GLN A 281 40.69 3.97 -0.55
CA GLN A 281 41.08 2.73 -1.24
C GLN A 281 39.88 2.02 -1.88
N HIS A 282 38.67 2.22 -1.33
CA HIS A 282 37.45 1.54 -1.76
C HIS A 282 36.35 2.56 -2.05
N ARG A 283 35.76 2.53 -3.25
CA ARG A 283 34.60 3.36 -3.53
C ARG A 283 33.39 2.77 -2.83
N LEU A 284 32.72 3.54 -1.97
CA LEU A 284 31.44 3.17 -1.37
C LEU A 284 30.32 3.22 -2.42
N GLU A 285 29.82 2.07 -2.85
CA GLU A 285 28.67 1.93 -3.75
C GLU A 285 27.35 1.96 -2.97
N SER A 286 27.37 1.48 -1.72
CA SER A 286 26.19 1.44 -0.86
C SER A 286 26.51 1.84 0.57
N LEU A 287 25.46 2.16 1.34
CA LEU A 287 25.60 2.33 2.80
C LEU A 287 26.02 1.03 3.51
N ALA A 288 25.78 -0.14 2.90
CA ALA A 288 26.16 -1.42 3.49
C ALA A 288 27.67 -1.61 3.55
N ASP A 289 28.42 -0.99 2.63
CA ASP A 289 29.88 -1.04 2.58
C ASP A 289 30.52 -0.41 3.83
N LEU A 290 29.77 0.40 4.58
CA LEU A 290 30.20 0.92 5.88
C LEU A 290 30.38 -0.16 6.94
N LEU A 291 29.76 -1.34 6.77
CA LEU A 291 29.94 -2.47 7.67
C LEU A 291 31.36 -3.03 7.60
N ASP A 292 32.06 -2.81 6.48
CA ASP A 292 33.45 -3.25 6.27
C ASP A 292 34.48 -2.22 6.77
N VAL A 293 34.03 -1.04 7.21
CA VAL A 293 34.90 0.02 7.74
C VAL A 293 35.38 -0.36 9.14
N THR A 294 36.62 -0.86 9.22
CA THR A 294 37.26 -1.14 10.50
C THR A 294 37.98 0.09 11.06
N PRO A 295 37.98 0.32 12.39
CA PRO A 295 38.74 1.39 13.02
C PRO A 295 40.22 1.33 12.65
N VAL A 296 40.82 2.47 12.31
CA VAL A 296 42.27 2.55 12.04
C VAL A 296 43.00 2.21 13.33
N GLN A 297 43.72 1.08 13.36
CA GLN A 297 44.59 0.74 14.48
C GLN A 297 45.67 1.82 14.57
N ASN A 298 45.68 2.56 15.68
CA ASN A 298 46.71 3.54 15.97
C ASN A 298 48.05 2.80 16.10
N PRO A 299 49.08 3.08 15.28
CA PRO A 299 50.39 2.41 15.37
C PRO A 299 51.23 2.86 16.59
N GLY A 300 50.60 3.15 17.74
CA GLY A 300 51.25 3.86 18.85
C GLY A 300 50.73 3.61 20.26
N ARG A 301 50.01 2.51 20.53
CA ARG A 301 49.80 2.07 21.92
C ARG A 301 50.57 0.75 22.17
N PRO A 302 51.75 0.79 22.83
CA PRO A 302 52.29 -0.41 23.44
C PRO A 302 51.31 -0.88 24.51
N GLY A 303 51.04 -2.19 24.53
CA GLY A 303 50.12 -2.81 25.48
C GLY A 303 50.47 -2.48 26.93
N ALA A 304 49.44 -2.26 27.72
CA ALA A 304 49.44 -2.37 29.17
C ALA A 304 48.40 -3.43 29.55
#